data_AF-I2CQN3-F1
#
_entry.id   AF-I2CQN3-F1
#
_cell.length_a   1.000
_cell.length_b   1.000
_cell.length_c   1.000
_cell.angle_alpha   90.00
_cell.angle_beta   90.00
_cell.angle_gamma   90.00
#
_symmetry.space_group_name_H-M   'P 1'
#
loop_
_entity.id
_entity.type
_entity.pdbx_description
1 polymer ?
#
loop_
_entity_poly.entity_id
_entity_poly.type
_entity_poly.pdbx_seq_one_letter_code
_entity_poly.pdbx_strand_id
1 'polypeptide(L)'
;MNTALGLVFGVLYFQQIPHDNGRNTAGYLFSLLVTLLIASSIAVCMNFPFDFAILMREYYAGVNSPLGYFLGRTLASEPPSLAFMIMGILPYFMVGLAPSAVAFGWYCLLFFIVNFAAQSIGYLASSFSANPVVGLSILPLFITPMILFSGMLYERNSVPPSLRWIQDISVMNYSF
;
A
#
# COMPACT_ATOMS: atom_id res chain seq x y z
N MET A 1 -3.79 -7.86 -13.79
CA MET A 1 -2.76 -6.81 -13.68
C MET A 1 -1.78 -7.08 -12.55
N ASN A 2 -2.26 -7.27 -11.31
CA ASN A 2 -1.41 -7.50 -10.12
C ASN A 2 -0.47 -8.72 -10.25
N THR A 3 -0.94 -9.82 -10.85
CA THR A 3 -0.12 -11.01 -11.12
C THR A 3 1.00 -10.75 -12.13
N ALA A 4 0.74 -9.95 -13.16
CA ALA A 4 1.75 -9.58 -14.16
C ALA A 4 2.84 -8.71 -13.53
N LEU A 5 2.48 -7.75 -12.68
CA LEU A 5 3.45 -6.94 -11.93
C LEU A 5 4.31 -7.81 -11.01
N GLY A 6 3.70 -8.74 -10.27
CA GLY A 6 4.43 -9.69 -9.43
C GLY A 6 5.42 -10.56 -10.23
N LEU A 7 5.04 -11.01 -11.42
CA LEU A 7 5.92 -11.76 -12.32
C LEU A 7 7.08 -10.90 -12.83
N VAL A 8 6.83 -9.65 -13.22
CA VAL A 8 7.89 -8.72 -13.65
C VAL A 8 8.93 -8.56 -12.55
N PHE A 9 8.52 -8.33 -11.31
CA PHE A 9 9.44 -8.26 -10.17
C PHE A 9 10.19 -9.58 -9.94
N GLY A 10 9.49 -10.71 -10.01
CA GLY A 10 10.08 -12.03 -9.83
C GLY A 10 11.12 -12.38 -10.88
N VAL A 11 10.92 -11.98 -12.14
CA VAL A 11 11.88 -12.18 -13.24
C VAL A 11 13.06 -11.22 -13.11
N LEU A 12 12.82 -9.94 -12.80
CA LEU A 12 13.89 -8.95 -12.68
C LEU A 12 14.90 -9.28 -11.58
N TYR A 13 14.41 -9.81 -10.46
CA TYR A 13 15.23 -10.11 -9.27
C TYR A 13 15.47 -11.62 -9.08
N PHE A 14 15.32 -12.41 -10.14
CA PHE A 14 15.44 -13.87 -10.07
C PHE A 14 16.80 -14.30 -9.50
N GLN A 15 16.77 -15.00 -8.35
CA GLN A 15 17.95 -15.54 -7.65
C GLN A 15 19.10 -14.55 -7.37
N GLN A 16 18.82 -13.26 -7.17
CA GLN A 16 19.87 -12.27 -6.90
C GLN A 16 20.39 -12.25 -5.45
N ILE A 17 19.65 -12.83 -4.49
CA ILE A 17 19.96 -12.76 -3.05
C ILE A 17 21.26 -13.48 -2.65
N PRO A 18 21.61 -14.66 -3.19
CA PRO A 18 22.84 -15.37 -2.79
C PRO A 18 24.15 -14.66 -3.17
N HIS A 19 24.10 -13.69 -4.09
CA HIS A 19 25.29 -13.09 -4.71
C HIS A 19 25.45 -11.58 -4.47
N ASP A 20 24.57 -10.96 -3.69
CA ASP A 20 24.48 -9.50 -3.59
C ASP A 20 24.81 -8.94 -2.18
N ASN A 21 25.33 -7.71 -2.15
CA ASN A 21 25.67 -6.96 -0.93
C ASN A 21 24.42 -6.38 -0.21
N GLY A 22 23.26 -7.01 -0.38
CA GLY A 22 21.97 -6.57 0.18
C GLY A 22 21.32 -5.36 -0.51
N ARG A 23 21.98 -4.73 -1.49
CA ARG A 23 21.47 -3.53 -2.18
C ARG A 23 20.29 -3.85 -3.09
N ASN A 24 20.37 -4.91 -3.88
CA ASN A 24 19.31 -5.37 -4.76
C ASN A 24 18.16 -5.96 -3.94
N THR A 25 18.43 -6.61 -2.80
CA THR A 25 17.39 -7.05 -1.87
C THR A 25 16.60 -5.88 -1.29
N ALA A 26 17.30 -4.85 -0.83
CA ALA A 26 16.68 -3.59 -0.39
C ALA A 26 15.89 -2.92 -1.52
N GLY A 27 16.46 -2.82 -2.71
CA GLY A 27 15.79 -2.24 -3.89
C GLY A 27 14.53 -3.01 -4.30
N TYR A 28 14.57 -4.34 -4.25
CA TYR A 28 13.41 -5.20 -4.49
C TYR A 28 12.29 -4.92 -3.48
N LEU A 29 12.59 -5.02 -2.18
CA LEU A 29 11.59 -4.82 -1.13
C LEU A 29 10.97 -3.43 -1.20
N PHE A 30 11.81 -2.40 -1.37
CA PHE A 30 11.33 -1.03 -1.51
C PHE A 30 10.44 -0.84 -2.73
N SER A 31 10.89 -1.28 -3.91
CA SER A 31 10.12 -1.10 -5.16
C SER A 31 8.79 -1.86 -5.15
N LEU A 32 8.76 -3.04 -4.53
CA LEU A 32 7.55 -3.81 -4.33
C LEU A 32 6.57 -3.07 -3.41
N LEU A 33 7.04 -2.56 -2.27
CA LEU A 33 6.21 -1.81 -1.31
C LEU A 33 5.68 -0.50 -1.91
N VAL A 34 6.49 0.23 -2.67
CA VAL A 34 6.06 1.44 -3.40
C VAL A 34 4.97 1.09 -4.41
N THR A 35 5.13 0.01 -5.16
CA THR A 35 4.15 -0.41 -6.16
C THR A 35 2.82 -0.79 -5.49
N LEU A 36 2.89 -1.51 -4.37
CA LEU A 36 1.71 -1.83 -3.56
C LEU A 36 1.01 -0.56 -3.06
N LEU A 37 1.77 0.38 -2.48
CA LEU A 37 1.26 1.64 -1.96
C LEU A 37 0.50 2.42 -3.03
N ILE A 38 1.07 2.56 -4.22
CA ILE A 38 0.46 3.30 -5.33
C ILE A 38 -0.77 2.55 -5.88
N ALA A 39 -0.64 1.26 -6.18
CA ALA A 39 -1.69 0.49 -6.83
C ALA A 39 -2.94 0.36 -5.95
N SER A 40 -2.77 0.05 -4.66
CA SER A 40 -3.90 -0.09 -3.73
C SER A 40 -4.58 1.24 -3.46
N SER A 41 -3.81 2.33 -3.33
CA SER A 41 -4.37 3.67 -3.15
C SER A 41 -5.19 4.15 -4.36
N ILE A 42 -4.69 3.91 -5.58
CA ILE A 42 -5.41 4.25 -6.83
C ILE A 42 -6.71 3.45 -6.93
N ALA A 43 -6.67 2.14 -6.62
CA ALA A 43 -7.83 1.27 -6.69
C ALA A 43 -8.96 1.76 -5.76
N VAL A 44 -8.63 2.17 -4.54
CA VAL A 44 -9.61 2.77 -3.61
C VAL A 44 -10.09 4.12 -4.13
N CYS A 45 -9.17 4.95 -4.63
CA CYS A 45 -9.51 6.30 -5.07
C CYS A 45 -10.50 6.35 -6.24
N MET A 46 -10.47 5.34 -7.10
CA MET A 46 -11.42 5.24 -8.21
C MET A 46 -12.80 4.75 -7.77
N ASN A 47 -12.90 3.92 -6.75
CA ASN A 47 -14.16 3.26 -6.37
C ASN A 47 -14.91 4.00 -5.25
N PHE A 48 -14.19 4.60 -4.30
CA PHE A 48 -14.80 5.19 -3.11
C PHE A 48 -15.84 6.29 -3.39
N PRO A 49 -15.66 7.23 -4.35
CA PRO A 49 -16.65 8.27 -4.60
C PRO A 49 -18.02 7.72 -5.04
N PHE A 50 -18.02 6.59 -5.77
CA PHE A 50 -19.26 5.92 -6.18
C PHE A 50 -19.96 5.27 -5.00
N ASP A 51 -19.20 4.59 -4.13
CA ASP A 51 -19.72 3.99 -2.90
C ASP A 51 -20.28 5.07 -1.95
N PHE A 52 -19.58 6.20 -1.84
CA PHE A 52 -20.00 7.32 -1.00
C PHE A 52 -21.33 7.95 -1.44
N ALA A 53 -21.57 8.03 -2.75
CA ALA A 53 -22.86 8.51 -3.27
C ALA A 53 -24.01 7.58 -2.87
N ILE A 54 -23.79 6.26 -2.85
CA ILE A 54 -24.76 5.27 -2.39
C ILE A 54 -24.99 5.40 -0.88
N LEU A 55 -23.92 5.53 -0.09
CA LEU A 55 -23.99 5.75 1.34
C LEU A 55 -24.83 6.98 1.69
N MET A 56 -24.61 8.11 1.01
CA MET A 56 -25.39 9.32 1.26
C MET A 56 -26.88 9.10 1.00
N ARG A 57 -27.23 8.38 -0.06
CA ARG A 57 -28.63 8.03 -0.35
C ARG A 57 -29.26 7.19 0.76
N GLU A 58 -28.56 6.18 1.26
CA GLU A 58 -29.04 5.30 2.33
C GLU A 58 -29.12 6.00 3.69
N TYR A 59 -28.19 6.92 3.94
CA TYR A 59 -28.17 7.75 5.14
C TYR A 59 -29.38 8.69 5.19
N TYR A 60 -29.69 9.38 4.09
CA TYR A 60 -30.89 10.24 4.00
C TYR A 60 -32.19 9.44 4.06
N ALA A 61 -32.19 8.17 3.66
CA ALA A 61 -33.32 7.27 3.81
C ALA A 61 -33.46 6.69 5.24
N GLY A 62 -32.51 6.97 6.15
CA GLY A 62 -32.54 6.51 7.54
C GLY A 62 -32.26 5.01 7.70
N VAL A 63 -31.72 4.34 6.68
CA VAL A 63 -31.53 2.88 6.67
C VAL A 63 -30.26 2.47 7.41
N ASN A 64 -29.17 3.21 7.21
CA ASN A 64 -27.84 2.83 7.70
C ASN A 64 -27.15 3.99 8.44
N SER A 65 -26.48 3.66 9.55
CA SER A 65 -25.57 4.60 10.21
C SER A 65 -24.27 4.74 9.39
N PRO A 66 -23.65 5.94 9.30
CA PRO A 66 -22.43 6.14 8.52
C PRO A 66 -21.26 5.26 8.99
N LEU A 67 -21.12 5.10 10.30
CA LEU A 67 -20.06 4.28 10.90
C LEU A 67 -20.27 2.78 10.63
N GLY A 68 -21.50 2.29 10.78
CA GLY A 68 -21.81 0.88 10.52
C GLY A 68 -21.57 0.49 9.06
N TYR A 69 -21.94 1.38 8.12
CA TYR A 69 -21.65 1.19 6.71
C TYR A 69 -20.16 1.20 6.43
N PHE A 70 -19.41 2.17 6.96
CA PHE A 70 -17.96 2.26 6.72
C PHE A 70 -17.23 1.01 7.22
N LEU A 71 -17.49 0.57 8.46
CA LEU A 71 -16.87 -0.62 9.02
C LEU A 71 -17.27 -1.89 8.23
N GLY A 72 -18.55 -2.04 7.90
CA GLY A 72 -19.02 -3.16 7.11
C GLY A 72 -18.40 -3.19 5.70
N ARG A 73 -18.24 -2.02 5.08
CA ARG A 73 -17.62 -1.87 3.76
C ARG A 73 -16.13 -2.19 3.79
N THR A 74 -15.39 -1.67 4.76
CA THR A 74 -13.96 -1.97 4.93
C THR A 74 -13.75 -3.47 5.15
N LEU A 75 -14.55 -4.11 6.01
CA LEU A 75 -14.47 -5.56 6.21
C LEU A 75 -14.84 -6.35 4.95
N ALA A 76 -15.79 -5.85 4.15
CA ALA A 76 -16.19 -6.48 2.89
C ALA A 76 -15.18 -6.25 1.74
N SER A 77 -14.35 -5.20 1.79
CA SER A 77 -13.32 -4.93 0.79
C SER A 77 -12.03 -5.71 1.01
N GLU A 78 -11.80 -6.22 2.23
CA GLU A 78 -10.59 -6.99 2.57
C GLU A 78 -10.46 -8.34 1.82
N PRO A 79 -11.50 -9.18 1.67
CA PRO A 79 -11.37 -10.45 0.96
C PRO A 79 -10.94 -10.27 -0.51
N PRO A 80 -11.51 -9.34 -1.30
CA PRO A 80 -10.97 -9.00 -2.62
C PRO A 80 -9.53 -8.49 -2.60
N SER A 81 -9.13 -7.78 -1.53
CA SER A 81 -7.78 -7.25 -1.38
C SER A 81 -6.71 -8.35 -1.26
N LEU A 82 -7.08 -9.55 -0.80
CA LEU A 82 -6.17 -10.70 -0.77
C LEU A 82 -5.67 -11.09 -2.15
N ALA A 83 -6.38 -10.74 -3.23
CA ALA A 83 -5.87 -10.92 -4.59
C ALA A 83 -4.61 -10.08 -4.87
N PHE A 84 -4.42 -8.94 -4.19
CA PHE A 84 -3.18 -8.16 -4.25
C PHE A 84 -2.02 -8.86 -3.55
N MET A 85 -2.30 -9.71 -2.55
CA MET A 85 -1.28 -10.49 -1.85
C MET A 85 -0.53 -11.44 -2.80
N ILE A 86 -1.18 -11.90 -3.86
CA ILE A 86 -0.56 -12.72 -4.91
C ILE A 86 0.61 -11.98 -5.58
N MET A 87 0.52 -10.64 -5.71
CA MET A 87 1.61 -9.80 -6.23
C MET A 87 2.87 -9.87 -5.38
N GLY A 88 2.73 -10.06 -4.06
CA GLY A 88 3.86 -10.18 -3.13
C GLY A 88 4.35 -11.62 -2.95
N ILE A 89 3.44 -12.59 -2.93
CA ILE A 89 3.76 -14.01 -2.67
C ILE A 89 4.55 -14.63 -3.82
N LEU A 90 4.14 -14.41 -5.08
CA LEU A 90 4.82 -14.99 -6.24
C LEU A 90 6.31 -14.59 -6.32
N PRO A 91 6.67 -13.29 -6.30
CA PRO A 91 8.07 -12.90 -6.38
C PRO A 91 8.87 -13.29 -5.14
N TYR A 92 8.27 -13.47 -3.96
CA TYR A 92 8.98 -13.93 -2.76
C TYR A 92 9.76 -15.24 -3.03
N PHE A 93 9.10 -16.21 -3.68
CA PHE A 93 9.70 -17.49 -4.03
C PHE A 93 10.65 -17.38 -5.23
N MET A 94 10.35 -16.53 -6.21
CA MET A 94 11.19 -16.36 -7.41
C MET A 94 12.53 -15.66 -7.12
N VAL A 95 12.51 -14.67 -6.22
CA VAL A 95 13.69 -13.90 -5.83
C VAL A 95 14.58 -14.71 -4.88
N GLY A 96 14.03 -15.72 -4.21
CA GLY A 96 14.77 -16.61 -3.31
C GLY A 96 15.01 -16.00 -1.94
N LEU A 97 13.99 -15.33 -1.37
CA LEU A 97 14.04 -14.83 0.01
C LEU A 97 14.16 -15.99 1.02
N ALA A 98 14.41 -15.66 2.28
CA ALA A 98 14.65 -16.62 3.35
C ALA A 98 13.64 -17.79 3.32
N PRO A 99 14.08 -19.05 3.20
CA PRO A 99 13.18 -20.21 3.04
C PRO A 99 12.46 -20.62 4.34
N SER A 100 12.41 -19.75 5.34
CA SER A 100 11.76 -20.01 6.62
C SER A 100 10.27 -19.68 6.56
N ALA A 101 9.43 -20.60 7.02
CA ALA A 101 7.99 -20.38 7.14
C ALA A 101 7.65 -19.20 8.05
N VAL A 102 8.47 -18.95 9.07
CA VAL A 102 8.30 -17.81 9.99
C VAL A 102 8.59 -16.49 9.27
N ALA A 103 9.68 -16.43 8.48
CA ALA A 103 10.02 -15.25 7.69
C ALA A 103 8.95 -14.94 6.64
N PHE A 104 8.43 -15.97 5.98
CA PHE A 104 7.31 -15.84 5.05
C PHE A 104 6.03 -15.34 5.72
N GLY A 105 5.72 -15.83 6.93
CA GLY A 105 4.58 -15.37 7.71
C GLY A 105 4.66 -13.88 8.05
N TRP A 106 5.83 -13.42 8.52
CA TRP A 106 6.07 -11.99 8.77
C TRP A 106 6.00 -11.14 7.51
N TYR A 107 6.59 -11.60 6.41
CA TYR A 107 6.51 -10.93 5.12
C TYR A 107 5.05 -10.73 4.68
N CYS A 108 4.25 -11.81 4.72
CA CYS A 108 2.84 -11.78 4.39
C CYS A 108 2.03 -10.82 5.28
N LEU A 109 2.29 -10.84 6.59
CA LEU A 109 1.63 -9.96 7.55
C LEU A 109 1.98 -8.49 7.32
N LEU A 110 3.26 -8.18 7.12
CA LEU A 110 3.71 -6.82 6.80
C LEU A 110 3.10 -6.33 5.49
N PHE A 111 3.11 -7.17 4.46
CA PHE A 111 2.52 -6.84 3.16
C PHE A 111 1.02 -6.54 3.28
N PHE A 112 0.30 -7.30 4.10
CA PHE A 112 -1.12 -7.07 4.39
C PHE A 112 -1.35 -5.73 5.12
N ILE A 113 -0.56 -5.44 6.16
CA ILE A 113 -0.68 -4.17 6.91
C ILE A 113 -0.38 -2.97 6.00
N VAL A 114 0.65 -3.06 5.15
CA VAL A 114 0.98 -2.00 4.20
C VAL A 114 -0.13 -1.80 3.18
N ASN A 115 -0.72 -2.89 2.68
CA ASN A 115 -1.87 -2.80 1.78
C ASN A 115 -3.05 -2.09 2.46
N PHE A 116 -3.35 -2.42 3.71
CA PHE A 116 -4.41 -1.77 4.48
C PHE A 116 -4.15 -0.28 4.72
N ALA A 117 -2.90 0.07 5.03
CA ALA A 117 -2.48 1.46 5.19
C ALA A 117 -2.55 2.25 3.86
N ALA A 118 -2.17 1.61 2.75
CA ALA A 118 -2.30 2.19 1.41
C ALA A 118 -3.77 2.47 1.05
N GLN A 119 -4.67 1.52 1.31
CA GLN A 119 -6.11 1.72 1.13
C GLN A 119 -6.61 2.92 1.95
N SER A 120 -6.15 3.07 3.19
CA SER A 120 -6.50 4.19 4.08
C SER A 120 -6.06 5.55 3.52
N ILE A 121 -4.86 5.64 2.93
CA ILE A 121 -4.40 6.84 2.22
C ILE A 121 -5.28 7.13 1.00
N GLY A 122 -5.68 6.09 0.26
CA GLY A 122 -6.63 6.19 -0.84
C GLY A 122 -7.99 6.76 -0.39
N TYR A 123 -8.55 6.27 0.71
CA TYR A 123 -9.80 6.79 1.28
C TYR A 123 -9.66 8.26 1.69
N LEU A 124 -8.55 8.62 2.34
CA LEU A 124 -8.26 10.00 2.73
C LEU A 124 -8.20 10.94 1.51
N ALA A 125 -7.47 10.57 0.47
CA ALA A 125 -7.39 11.36 -0.76
C ALA A 125 -8.75 11.50 -1.47
N SER A 126 -9.56 10.44 -1.46
CA SER A 126 -10.89 10.43 -2.07
C SER A 126 -11.90 11.30 -1.32
N SER A 127 -11.72 11.47 -0.01
CA SER A 127 -12.63 12.26 0.82
C SER A 127 -12.67 13.75 0.44
N PHE A 128 -11.63 14.25 -0.24
CA PHE A 128 -11.55 15.65 -0.68
C PHE A 128 -12.47 15.99 -1.86
N SER A 129 -12.92 14.99 -2.64
CA SER A 129 -13.73 15.24 -3.83
C SER A 129 -14.58 14.04 -4.24
N ALA A 130 -15.84 14.30 -4.61
CA ALA A 130 -16.72 13.31 -5.22
C ALA A 130 -16.31 12.92 -6.67
N ASN A 131 -15.39 13.67 -7.28
CA ASN A 131 -14.81 13.34 -8.58
C ASN A 131 -13.52 12.52 -8.39
N PRO A 132 -13.46 11.26 -8.88
CA PRO A 132 -12.28 10.39 -8.73
C PRO A 132 -11.02 10.97 -9.39
N VAL A 133 -11.16 11.73 -10.47
CA VAL A 133 -10.01 12.36 -11.17
C VAL A 133 -9.33 13.41 -10.29
N VAL A 134 -10.12 14.16 -9.51
CA VAL A 134 -9.59 15.14 -8.57
C VAL A 134 -8.91 14.42 -7.40
N GLY A 135 -9.50 13.35 -6.88
CA GLY A 135 -8.87 12.52 -5.85
C GLY A 135 -7.51 11.95 -6.28
N LEU A 136 -7.42 11.45 -7.53
CA LEU A 136 -6.17 10.95 -8.10
C LEU A 136 -5.11 12.05 -8.28
N SER A 137 -5.52 13.29 -8.51
CA SER A 137 -4.61 14.44 -8.58
C SER A 137 -4.05 14.83 -7.21
N ILE A 138 -4.81 14.61 -6.14
CA ILE A 138 -4.42 14.92 -4.75
C ILE A 138 -3.57 13.79 -4.16
N LEU A 139 -3.80 12.54 -4.57
CA LEU A 139 -3.15 11.36 -4.02
C LEU A 139 -1.59 11.44 -3.95
N PRO A 140 -0.87 11.95 -4.96
CA PRO A 140 0.58 12.10 -4.90
C PRO A 140 1.07 12.99 -3.75
N LEU A 141 0.27 13.96 -3.28
CA LEU A 141 0.63 14.82 -2.15
C LEU A 141 0.80 14.02 -0.85
N PHE A 142 0.06 12.92 -0.72
CA PHE A 142 0.15 12.04 0.45
C PHE A 142 1.16 10.92 0.24
N ILE A 143 1.22 10.31 -0.96
CA ILE A 143 2.12 9.19 -1.22
C ILE A 143 3.60 9.62 -1.28
N THR A 144 3.90 10.73 -1.94
CA THR A 144 5.28 11.20 -2.15
C THR A 144 6.07 11.37 -0.84
N PRO A 145 5.57 12.07 0.19
CA PRO A 145 6.30 12.18 1.45
C PRO A 145 6.51 10.81 2.12
N MET A 146 5.54 9.90 2.05
CA MET A 146 5.69 8.55 2.62
C MET A 146 6.90 7.83 1.98
N ILE A 147 7.00 7.87 0.64
CA ILE A 147 8.10 7.25 -0.11
C ILE A 147 9.44 7.93 0.21
N LEU A 148 9.47 9.26 0.26
CA LEU A 148 10.69 10.03 0.51
C LEU A 148 11.31 9.71 1.87
N PHE A 149 10.48 9.64 2.92
CA PHE A 149 10.91 9.38 4.29
C PHE A 149 10.99 7.89 4.64
N SER A 150 11.00 6.99 3.65
CA SER A 150 11.15 5.53 3.85
C SER A 150 12.48 5.10 4.51
N GLY A 151 13.50 5.95 4.45
CA GLY A 151 14.87 5.63 4.88
C GLY A 151 15.77 5.08 3.76
N MET A 152 15.20 4.69 2.61
CA MET A 152 16.00 4.24 1.45
C MET A 152 16.41 5.41 0.55
N LEU A 153 15.52 6.40 0.34
CA LEU A 153 15.78 7.56 -0.53
C LEU A 153 16.45 8.72 0.19
N TYR A 154 16.15 8.87 1.47
CA TYR A 154 16.71 9.91 2.32
C TYR A 154 17.07 9.32 3.68
N GLU A 155 18.28 9.61 4.15
CA GLU A 155 18.79 9.03 5.39
C GLU A 155 18.02 9.56 6.61
N ARG A 156 17.60 8.64 7.49
CA ARG A 156 16.77 8.93 8.68
C ARG A 156 17.40 9.96 9.62
N ASN A 157 18.72 9.92 9.80
CA ASN A 157 19.44 10.80 10.73
C ASN A 157 19.60 12.22 10.19
N SER A 158 19.50 12.38 8.87
CA SER A 158 19.70 13.65 8.17
C SER A 158 18.43 14.51 8.12
N VAL A 159 17.28 13.99 8.58
CA VAL A 159 15.99 14.70 8.55
C VAL A 159 16.00 15.88 9.51
N PRO A 160 15.70 17.11 9.03
CA PRO A 160 15.60 18.30 9.88
C PRO A 160 14.59 18.09 11.02
N PRO A 161 14.87 18.58 12.24
CA PRO A 161 13.97 18.38 13.39
C PRO A 161 12.52 18.82 13.15
N SER A 162 12.30 19.86 12.33
CA SER A 162 10.97 20.36 11.96
C SER A 162 10.15 19.41 11.09
N LEU A 163 10.77 18.46 10.39
CA LEU A 163 10.12 17.52 9.47
C LEU A 163 10.10 16.07 9.99
N ARG A 164 10.71 15.81 11.15
CA ARG A 164 10.78 14.45 11.74
C ARG A 164 9.40 13.81 11.97
N TRP A 165 8.39 14.61 12.28
CA TRP A 165 7.02 14.12 12.47
C TRP A 165 6.45 13.41 11.22
N ILE A 166 6.88 13.79 10.01
CA ILE A 166 6.43 13.12 8.77
C ILE A 166 7.03 11.71 8.69
N GLN A 167 8.27 11.55 9.13
CA GLN A 167 8.94 10.26 9.20
C GLN A 167 8.24 9.34 10.23
N ASP A 168 7.79 9.90 11.36
CA ASP A 168 7.08 9.16 12.41
C ASP A 168 5.68 8.68 11.98
N ILE A 169 5.07 9.30 10.97
CA ILE A 169 3.78 8.91 10.41
C ILE A 169 3.95 8.02 9.18
N SER A 170 5.15 7.97 8.59
CA SER A 170 5.38 7.30 7.31
C SER A 170 5.22 5.78 7.39
N VAL A 171 4.21 5.26 6.70
CA VAL A 171 3.99 3.81 6.54
C VAL A 171 5.22 3.14 5.96
N MET A 172 5.83 3.74 4.94
CA MET A 172 7.01 3.18 4.27
C MET A 172 8.24 3.14 5.19
N ASN A 173 8.36 4.08 6.14
CA ASN A 173 9.47 4.10 7.10
C ASN A 173 9.41 2.93 8.10
N TYR A 174 8.22 2.47 8.49
CA TYR A 174 8.07 1.31 9.36
C TYR A 174 8.07 -0.03 8.60
N SER A 175 7.78 0.02 7.31
CA SER A 175 7.66 -1.18 6.46
C SER A 175 9.00 -1.64 5.89
N PHE A 176 9.98 -0.74 5.82
CA PHE A 176 11.32 -0.95 5.29
C PHE A 176 12.36 -0.85 6.41
#